data_AF-A0AAU8S8V8-F1
#
_entry.id   AF-A0AAU8S8V8-F1
#
_cell.length_a   1.000
_cell.length_b   1.000
_cell.length_c   1.000
_cell.angle_alpha   90.00
_cell.angle_beta   90.00
_cell.angle_gamma   90.00
#
_symmetry.space_group_name_H-M   'P 1'
#
loop_
_entity.id
_entity.type
_entity.pdbx_description
1 polymer ?
#
loop_
_entity_poly.entity_id
_entity_poly.type
_entity_poly.pdbx_seq_one_letter_code
_entity_poly.pdbx_strand_id
1 'polypeptide(L)'
;MSTIEAEADIHGQSSARDKAGTVVGALPDGVYVVACGGVKMRCRRAFSCLVEPRIGDRVVVSGADSRCVYVTAILERPNAHGVHLRVDGDLVLDATRDVCLKSGDALRVASREQVSIETQRLTMSAQQASLSSDETTLTSAALDGRLGKVRLIGRLLETVMDHVAQSCRSSFRSVETVEHLRASHIDHAATESMRLHAKHTLLTAEKLSKIDAAQIHLG
;
A
#
# COMPACT_ATOMS: atom_id res chain seq x y z
N MET A 1 63.55 -49.66 2.36
CA MET A 1 63.15 -50.98 2.90
C MET A 1 62.27 -50.67 4.10
N SER A 2 60.95 -50.58 3.92
CA SER A 2 59.94 -51.64 4.18
C SER A 2 59.94 -52.03 5.67
N THR A 3 58.83 -52.12 6.41
CA THR A 3 57.46 -52.53 6.05
C THR A 3 56.52 -52.18 7.23
N ILE A 4 55.33 -51.64 6.91
CA ILE A 4 53.97 -51.88 7.45
C ILE A 4 53.80 -52.17 8.95
N GLU A 5 52.99 -51.35 9.64
CA GLU A 5 51.75 -51.81 10.28
C GLU A 5 50.76 -50.65 10.47
N ALA A 6 49.54 -50.89 9.99
CA ALA A 6 48.40 -50.01 10.11
C ALA A 6 47.70 -50.33 11.44
N GLU A 7 47.32 -49.30 12.19
CA GLU A 7 46.15 -49.41 13.07
C GLU A 7 45.43 -48.07 13.09
N ALA A 8 44.17 -48.15 12.66
CA ALA A 8 43.23 -47.06 12.66
C ALA A 8 42.88 -46.71 14.11
N ASP A 9 42.85 -45.43 14.42
CA ASP A 9 41.96 -44.92 15.47
C ASP A 9 41.17 -43.73 14.94
N ILE A 10 40.11 -44.10 14.22
CA ILE A 10 38.96 -43.27 13.91
C ILE A 10 37.97 -43.50 15.05
N HIS A 11 37.84 -42.55 15.99
CA HIS A 11 36.69 -42.23 16.86
C HIS A 11 37.23 -41.47 18.09
N GLY A 12 36.72 -40.35 18.57
CA GLY A 12 35.48 -39.60 18.45
C GLY A 12 35.64 -38.36 19.34
N GLN A 13 34.82 -37.32 19.34
CA GLN A 13 33.42 -37.19 19.00
C GLN A 13 33.21 -35.75 18.52
N SER A 14 33.05 -35.56 17.21
CA SER A 14 32.27 -34.44 16.70
C SER A 14 30.89 -35.00 16.37
N SER A 15 29.89 -34.71 17.21
CA SER A 15 28.51 -34.63 16.74
C SER A 15 27.64 -33.92 17.76
N ALA A 16 27.53 -32.61 17.64
CA ALA A 16 26.29 -31.92 17.97
C ALA A 16 25.17 -32.57 17.12
N ARG A 17 24.52 -33.61 17.63
CA ARG A 17 23.41 -34.24 16.91
C ARG A 17 22.17 -33.40 17.15
N ASP A 18 21.66 -32.77 16.10
CA ASP A 18 20.31 -32.21 16.08
C ASP A 18 19.31 -33.30 16.49
N LYS A 19 18.47 -32.99 17.49
CA LYS A 19 17.43 -33.90 17.98
C LYS A 19 16.07 -33.27 17.85
N ALA A 20 15.10 -34.05 17.43
CA ALA A 20 13.70 -33.62 17.43
C ALA A 20 13.07 -33.95 18.78
N GLY A 21 12.21 -33.06 19.24
CA GLY A 21 11.33 -33.36 20.36
C GLY A 21 10.17 -32.41 20.46
N THR A 22 9.34 -32.63 21.47
CA THR A 22 8.14 -31.82 21.68
C THR A 22 8.36 -30.86 22.83
N VAL A 23 8.05 -29.59 22.63
CA VAL A 23 7.91 -28.58 23.66
C VAL A 23 6.75 -29.01 24.55
N VAL A 24 7.09 -29.76 25.58
CA VAL A 24 6.15 -30.25 26.59
C VAL A 24 6.00 -29.28 27.75
N GLY A 25 6.90 -28.29 27.83
CA GLY A 25 6.80 -27.19 28.77
C GLY A 25 7.59 -25.99 28.25
N ALA A 26 7.09 -24.80 28.50
CA ALA A 26 7.84 -23.56 28.38
C ALA A 26 8.21 -23.13 29.81
N LEU A 27 9.50 -23.15 30.16
CA LEU A 27 10.01 -22.56 31.41
C LEU A 27 10.27 -21.05 31.18
N PRO A 28 10.39 -20.24 32.25
CA PRO A 28 10.84 -18.86 32.13
C PRO A 28 12.18 -18.73 31.36
N ASP A 29 12.46 -17.54 30.80
CA ASP A 29 13.71 -17.18 30.10
C ASP A 29 13.92 -17.78 28.69
N GLY A 30 12.84 -18.07 27.94
CA GLY A 30 12.93 -18.60 26.57
C GLY A 30 13.52 -20.02 26.50
N VAL A 31 13.47 -20.74 27.63
CA VAL A 31 13.92 -22.13 27.79
C VAL A 31 12.74 -23.07 27.59
N TYR A 32 12.79 -23.85 26.52
CA TYR A 32 11.80 -24.86 26.20
C TYR A 32 12.23 -26.20 26.75
N VAL A 33 11.32 -26.89 27.44
CA VAL A 33 11.50 -28.28 27.84
C VAL A 33 11.06 -29.14 26.67
N VAL A 34 12.05 -29.70 26.01
CA VAL A 34 11.85 -30.48 24.80
C VAL A 34 12.01 -31.94 25.19
N ALA A 35 10.93 -32.70 25.05
CA ALA A 35 10.95 -34.14 25.23
C ALA A 35 11.51 -34.80 23.96
N CYS A 36 12.73 -35.33 24.07
CA CYS A 36 13.47 -35.99 22.98
C CYS A 36 13.78 -37.43 23.40
N GLY A 37 13.20 -38.44 22.73
CA GLY A 37 13.53 -39.86 22.97
C GLY A 37 13.35 -40.31 24.42
N GLY A 38 12.34 -39.79 25.13
CA GLY A 38 12.05 -40.11 26.53
C GLY A 38 12.81 -39.26 27.57
N VAL A 39 13.82 -38.50 27.15
CA VAL A 39 14.56 -37.58 28.02
C VAL A 39 14.03 -36.15 27.84
N LYS A 40 13.77 -35.47 28.94
CA LYS A 40 13.43 -34.04 28.93
C LYS A 40 14.71 -33.22 29.00
N MET A 41 14.93 -32.39 28.01
CA MET A 41 16.10 -31.51 27.94
C MET A 41 15.68 -30.05 27.88
N ARG A 42 16.50 -29.21 28.52
CA ARG A 42 16.32 -27.77 28.54
C ARG A 42 17.00 -27.18 27.29
N CYS A 43 16.25 -26.45 26.46
CA CYS A 43 16.68 -25.92 25.16
C CYS A 43 16.34 -24.42 24.99
N ARG A 44 17.06 -23.66 24.16
CA ARG A 44 16.84 -22.22 23.89
C ARG A 44 16.57 -21.91 22.41
N ARG A 45 15.70 -20.97 22.00
CA ARG A 45 15.49 -20.64 20.56
C ARG A 45 16.77 -20.11 19.86
N ALA A 46 17.10 -20.59 18.67
CA ALA A 46 18.22 -20.11 17.87
C ALA A 46 17.86 -18.84 17.11
N PHE A 47 18.89 -18.08 16.80
CA PHE A 47 18.76 -16.76 16.20
C PHE A 47 18.06 -16.78 14.82
N SER A 48 18.32 -17.78 13.97
CA SER A 48 17.66 -17.97 12.65
C SER A 48 16.22 -18.50 12.73
N CYS A 49 15.76 -18.87 13.92
CA CYS A 49 14.41 -19.35 14.12
C CYS A 49 13.45 -18.16 14.21
N LEU A 50 12.90 -17.74 13.06
CA LEU A 50 12.02 -16.57 12.91
C LEU A 50 10.71 -16.67 13.71
N VAL A 51 10.36 -17.88 14.14
CA VAL A 51 9.09 -18.19 14.80
C VAL A 51 9.38 -18.55 16.26
N GLU A 52 8.66 -17.95 17.21
CA GLU A 52 8.69 -18.28 18.64
C GLU A 52 8.01 -19.63 18.88
N PRO A 53 8.62 -20.65 19.54
CA PRO A 53 7.98 -21.92 19.95
C PRO A 53 6.90 -21.79 21.04
N ARG A 54 5.90 -22.68 21.06
CA ARG A 54 4.75 -22.76 22.01
C ARG A 54 4.63 -24.19 22.55
N ILE A 55 3.82 -24.38 23.59
CA ILE A 55 3.58 -25.72 24.14
C ILE A 55 2.82 -26.57 23.14
N GLY A 56 3.22 -27.84 23.08
CA GLY A 56 2.84 -28.75 22.03
C GLY A 56 3.73 -28.60 20.80
N ASP A 57 4.48 -27.50 20.68
CA ASP A 57 5.30 -27.33 19.51
C ASP A 57 6.36 -28.40 19.46
N ARG A 58 6.43 -29.15 18.37
CA ARG A 58 7.64 -29.93 18.15
C ARG A 58 8.76 -28.95 17.78
N VAL A 59 10.02 -29.23 18.09
CA VAL A 59 11.18 -28.33 17.84
C VAL A 59 12.47 -29.13 17.57
N VAL A 60 13.37 -28.58 16.73
CA VAL A 60 14.73 -29.13 16.52
C VAL A 60 15.61 -28.53 17.56
N VAL A 61 16.33 -29.36 18.30
CA VAL A 61 17.25 -28.92 19.32
C VAL A 61 18.67 -29.33 18.96
N SER A 62 19.56 -28.35 18.80
CA SER A 62 20.97 -28.55 18.45
C SER A 62 21.86 -28.21 19.64
N GLY A 63 22.72 -29.13 20.07
CA GLY A 63 23.66 -28.88 21.16
C GLY A 63 24.89 -28.13 20.66
N ALA A 64 25.14 -26.91 21.12
CA ALA A 64 26.35 -26.17 20.73
C ALA A 64 27.58 -26.61 21.57
N ASP A 65 27.38 -27.02 22.83
CA ASP A 65 28.39 -27.54 23.76
C ASP A 65 27.77 -28.47 24.83
N SER A 66 28.56 -28.93 25.82
CA SER A 66 28.12 -29.88 26.87
C SER A 66 27.14 -29.31 27.90
N ARG A 67 26.81 -28.02 27.84
CA ARG A 67 25.94 -27.35 28.80
C ARG A 67 24.72 -26.67 28.15
N CYS A 68 24.66 -26.52 26.81
CA CYS A 68 23.60 -25.76 26.12
C CYS A 68 23.04 -26.42 24.83
N VAL A 69 21.71 -26.43 24.69
CA VAL A 69 20.96 -26.96 23.53
C VAL A 69 20.00 -25.89 22.96
N TYR A 70 19.85 -25.79 21.63
CA TYR A 70 19.10 -24.73 20.96
C TYR A 70 17.97 -25.21 20.07
N VAL A 71 16.73 -24.72 20.30
CA VAL A 71 15.60 -24.75 19.37
C VAL A 71 15.91 -23.96 18.10
N THR A 72 16.49 -24.58 17.09
CA THR A 72 16.83 -23.93 15.82
C THR A 72 15.64 -23.74 14.90
N ALA A 73 14.59 -24.53 15.13
CA ALA A 73 13.33 -24.45 14.42
C ALA A 73 12.21 -24.94 15.34
N ILE A 74 11.08 -24.26 15.29
CA ILE A 74 9.80 -24.89 15.61
C ILE A 74 9.51 -25.92 14.52
N LEU A 75 9.48 -27.19 14.89
CA LEU A 75 9.06 -28.31 14.04
C LEU A 75 7.53 -28.39 13.90
N GLU A 76 6.74 -28.20 14.96
CA GLU A 76 5.27 -28.28 14.91
C GLU A 76 4.64 -27.32 15.92
N ARG A 77 3.33 -27.03 15.84
CA ARG A 77 2.53 -26.28 16.84
C ARG A 77 1.07 -26.74 16.87
N PRO A 78 0.58 -27.36 17.96
CA PRO A 78 -0.84 -27.67 18.12
C PRO A 78 -1.65 -26.40 18.44
N ASN A 79 -2.69 -26.12 17.64
CA ASN A 79 -3.63 -24.98 17.80
C ASN A 79 -2.99 -23.57 17.74
N ALA A 80 -2.39 -23.23 16.60
CA ALA A 80 -1.80 -21.92 16.35
C ALA A 80 -2.85 -20.86 15.91
N HIS A 81 -2.90 -19.69 16.55
CA HIS A 81 -3.70 -18.54 16.11
C HIS A 81 -2.89 -17.36 15.51
N GLY A 82 -1.59 -17.54 15.18
CA GLY A 82 -0.81 -16.55 14.42
C GLY A 82 0.68 -16.43 14.78
N VAL A 83 1.46 -15.74 13.93
CA VAL A 83 2.91 -15.46 14.05
C VAL A 83 3.10 -13.94 13.90
N HIS A 84 3.92 -13.31 14.76
CA HIS A 84 4.22 -11.88 14.71
C HIS A 84 5.71 -11.66 14.52
N LEU A 85 6.09 -10.96 13.46
CA LEU A 85 7.48 -10.65 13.13
C LEU A 85 7.79 -9.19 13.48
N ARG A 86 8.67 -8.97 14.45
CA ARG A 86 9.14 -7.63 14.86
C ARG A 86 10.66 -7.58 14.78
N VAL A 87 11.19 -6.46 14.27
CA VAL A 87 12.61 -6.17 14.18
C VAL A 87 12.85 -4.83 14.84
N ASP A 88 13.85 -4.74 15.71
CA ASP A 88 14.29 -3.46 16.29
C ASP A 88 15.46 -2.94 15.44
N GLY A 89 15.33 -1.71 14.94
CA GLY A 89 16.21 -1.18 13.89
C GLY A 89 15.62 -1.39 12.49
N ASP A 90 16.48 -1.28 11.47
CA ASP A 90 16.04 -1.36 10.09
C ASP A 90 15.70 -2.80 9.70
N LEU A 91 14.54 -2.98 9.06
CA LEU A 91 14.15 -4.21 8.43
C LEU A 91 14.12 -4.00 6.92
N VAL A 92 15.11 -4.57 6.25
CA VAL A 92 15.11 -4.66 4.79
C VAL A 92 14.49 -5.99 4.39
N LEU A 93 13.31 -5.93 3.79
CA LEU A 93 12.70 -7.07 3.08
C LEU A 93 13.11 -6.97 1.61
N ASP A 94 14.34 -7.38 1.33
CA ASP A 94 14.86 -7.43 -0.03
C ASP A 94 14.73 -8.85 -0.61
N ALA A 95 14.26 -8.91 -1.84
CA ALA A 95 14.22 -10.13 -2.62
C ALA A 95 14.64 -9.81 -4.05
N THR A 96 15.52 -10.63 -4.61
CA THR A 96 15.93 -10.53 -6.02
C THR A 96 14.80 -10.84 -7.02
N ARG A 97 13.61 -11.17 -6.51
CA ARG A 97 12.39 -11.51 -7.25
C ARG A 97 11.19 -10.96 -6.48
N ASP A 98 10.06 -11.65 -6.51
CA ASP A 98 8.81 -11.13 -5.97
C ASP A 98 8.77 -11.16 -4.43
N VAL A 99 8.24 -10.08 -3.86
CA VAL A 99 7.71 -10.04 -2.48
C VAL A 99 6.20 -10.00 -2.56
N CYS A 100 5.52 -10.95 -1.91
CA CYS A 100 4.07 -11.02 -1.90
C CYS A 100 3.52 -10.93 -0.47
N LEU A 101 2.73 -9.88 -0.19
CA LEU A 101 2.02 -9.69 1.07
C LEU A 101 0.54 -10.00 0.86
N LYS A 102 0.03 -11.02 1.56
CA LYS A 102 -1.38 -11.44 1.52
C LYS A 102 -1.93 -11.51 2.93
N SER A 103 -3.18 -11.10 3.11
CA SER A 103 -3.92 -11.24 4.38
C SER A 103 -5.35 -11.69 4.08
N GLY A 104 -5.90 -12.55 4.95
CA GLY A 104 -7.29 -13.02 4.83
C GLY A 104 -8.32 -11.96 5.27
N ASP A 105 -7.91 -11.09 6.19
CA ASP A 105 -8.78 -10.04 6.74
C ASP A 105 -8.25 -8.66 6.36
N ALA A 106 -7.19 -8.20 7.02
CA ALA A 106 -6.65 -6.86 6.84
C ALA A 106 -5.13 -6.91 6.60
N LEU A 107 -4.68 -6.19 5.57
CA LEU A 107 -3.28 -5.82 5.40
C LEU A 107 -3.15 -4.33 5.73
N ARG A 108 -2.33 -3.98 6.72
CA ARG A 108 -2.08 -2.60 7.12
C ARG A 108 -0.61 -2.26 6.90
N VAL A 109 -0.37 -1.20 6.13
CA VAL A 109 0.95 -0.57 5.97
C VAL A 109 0.83 0.81 6.59
N ALA A 110 1.63 1.08 7.61
CA ALA A 110 1.59 2.35 8.35
C ALA A 110 3.02 2.82 8.61
N SER A 111 3.24 4.12 8.43
CA SER A 111 4.48 4.82 8.73
C SER A 111 4.15 6.16 9.37
N ARG A 112 5.07 6.71 10.18
CA ARG A 112 4.88 8.03 10.83
C ARG A 112 5.24 9.19 9.91
N GLU A 113 6.25 9.00 9.07
CA GLU A 113 6.80 10.06 8.24
C GLU A 113 6.48 9.82 6.76
N GLN A 114 6.90 8.68 6.22
CA GLN A 114 6.81 8.43 4.79
C GLN A 114 6.50 6.98 4.45
N VAL A 115 5.69 6.80 3.41
CA VAL A 115 5.59 5.57 2.63
C VAL A 115 5.89 5.95 1.18
N SER A 116 6.96 5.40 0.60
CA SER A 116 7.27 5.54 -0.82
C SER A 116 6.93 4.25 -1.57
N ILE A 117 6.34 4.39 -2.76
CA ILE A 117 6.06 3.28 -3.67
C ILE A 117 6.63 3.66 -5.03
N GLU A 118 7.78 3.10 -5.36
CA GLU A 118 8.47 3.35 -6.62
C GLU A 118 8.35 2.10 -7.50
N THR A 119 7.64 2.23 -8.61
CA THR A 119 7.38 1.12 -9.53
C THR A 119 7.12 1.64 -10.94
N GLN A 120 7.42 0.82 -11.94
CA GLN A 120 7.02 1.09 -13.32
C GLN A 120 5.51 0.92 -13.54
N ARG A 121 4.84 0.14 -12.69
CA ARG A 121 3.39 -0.10 -12.77
C ARG A 121 2.79 -0.24 -11.38
N LEU A 122 1.85 0.66 -11.07
CA LEU A 122 1.00 0.58 -9.88
C LEU A 122 -0.42 0.20 -10.30
N THR A 123 -1.03 -0.76 -9.59
CA THR A 123 -2.43 -1.13 -9.80
C THR A 123 -3.12 -1.24 -8.45
N MET A 124 -4.23 -0.53 -8.30
CA MET A 124 -5.05 -0.52 -7.09
C MET A 124 -6.49 -0.82 -7.49
N SER A 125 -7.11 -1.77 -6.81
CA SER A 125 -8.52 -2.11 -6.99
C SER A 125 -9.15 -2.23 -5.62
N ALA A 126 -10.19 -1.44 -5.39
CA ALA A 126 -10.92 -1.41 -4.13
C ALA A 126 -12.38 -1.02 -4.41
N GLN A 127 -13.30 -1.51 -3.58
CA GLN A 127 -14.69 -1.05 -3.60
C GLN A 127 -14.82 0.37 -3.03
N GLN A 128 -13.94 0.72 -2.08
CA GLN A 128 -13.88 2.03 -1.46
C GLN A 128 -12.41 2.45 -1.29
N ALA A 129 -12.11 3.69 -1.65
CA ALA A 129 -10.82 4.32 -1.44
C ALA A 129 -11.01 5.73 -0.87
N SER A 130 -10.12 6.14 0.03
CA SER A 130 -10.11 7.47 0.62
C SER A 130 -8.68 7.99 0.67
N LEU A 131 -8.48 9.21 0.18
CA LEU A 131 -7.23 9.95 0.31
C LEU A 131 -7.54 11.21 1.13
N SER A 132 -6.77 11.41 2.20
CA SER A 132 -6.84 12.61 3.04
C SER A 132 -5.41 13.13 3.18
N SER A 133 -5.21 14.37 2.76
CA SER A 133 -3.92 15.02 2.66
C SER A 133 -4.12 16.53 2.67
N ASP A 134 -3.20 17.26 3.29
CA ASP A 134 -3.20 18.72 3.25
C ASP A 134 -2.73 19.22 1.88
N GLU A 135 -1.77 18.53 1.28
CA GLU A 135 -1.24 18.82 -0.05
C GLU A 135 -1.18 17.57 -0.92
N THR A 136 -1.47 17.70 -2.21
CA THR A 136 -1.40 16.59 -3.17
C THR A 136 -1.01 17.09 -4.53
N THR A 137 0.01 16.46 -5.09
CA THR A 137 0.47 16.68 -6.47
C THR A 137 0.20 15.43 -7.27
N LEU A 138 -0.48 15.60 -8.42
CA LEU A 138 -0.68 14.54 -9.40
C LEU A 138 -0.10 15.01 -10.73
N THR A 139 0.94 14.31 -11.18
CA THR A 139 1.53 14.52 -12.50
C THR A 139 1.23 13.30 -13.36
N SER A 140 0.50 13.49 -14.45
CA SER A 140 0.22 12.43 -15.41
C SER A 140 0.15 13.00 -16.83
N ALA A 141 0.58 12.23 -17.81
CA ALA A 141 0.42 12.56 -19.23
C ALA A 141 -1.04 12.35 -19.70
N ALA A 142 -1.77 11.41 -19.08
CA ALA A 142 -3.16 11.12 -19.40
C ALA A 142 -3.91 10.67 -18.14
N LEU A 143 -5.18 11.04 -18.03
CA LEU A 143 -6.06 10.62 -16.94
C LEU A 143 -7.44 10.27 -17.51
N ASP A 144 -7.76 8.98 -17.51
CA ASP A 144 -9.07 8.47 -17.91
C ASP A 144 -9.90 8.09 -16.68
N GLY A 145 -11.09 8.67 -16.55
CA GLY A 145 -11.97 8.43 -15.41
C GLY A 145 -13.42 8.23 -15.83
N ARG A 146 -14.05 7.16 -15.34
CA ARG A 146 -15.51 6.99 -15.37
C ARG A 146 -16.06 7.28 -13.99
N LEU A 147 -16.56 8.50 -13.82
CA LEU A 147 -16.95 9.04 -12.52
C LEU A 147 -18.47 9.15 -12.44
N GLY A 148 -19.07 8.64 -11.36
CA GLY A 148 -20.51 8.78 -11.12
C GLY A 148 -20.89 10.18 -10.64
N LYS A 149 -20.12 10.73 -9.70
CA LYS A 149 -20.33 12.07 -9.14
C LYS A 149 -19.00 12.71 -8.78
N VAL A 150 -18.83 13.96 -9.17
CA VAL A 150 -17.67 14.79 -8.80
C VAL A 150 -18.18 16.02 -8.06
N ARG A 151 -17.53 16.35 -6.93
CA ARG A 151 -17.82 17.55 -6.15
C ARG A 151 -16.49 18.18 -5.75
N LEU A 152 -16.27 19.40 -6.22
CA LEU A 152 -15.11 20.22 -5.88
C LEU A 152 -15.60 21.39 -5.03
N ILE A 153 -15.05 21.53 -3.83
CA ILE A 153 -15.36 22.62 -2.91
C ILE A 153 -14.01 23.19 -2.48
N GLY A 154 -13.77 24.46 -2.82
CA GLY A 154 -12.51 25.13 -2.53
C GLY A 154 -12.65 26.64 -2.64
N ARG A 155 -11.60 27.37 -2.23
CA ARG A 155 -11.55 28.85 -2.34
C ARG A 155 -11.06 29.32 -3.71
N LEU A 156 -10.19 28.54 -4.32
CA LEU A 156 -9.57 28.84 -5.61
C LEU A 156 -9.59 27.56 -6.47
N LEU A 157 -9.98 27.72 -7.73
CA LEU A 157 -9.84 26.70 -8.75
C LEU A 157 -9.26 27.40 -9.99
N GLU A 158 -8.02 27.05 -10.32
CA GLU A 158 -7.36 27.50 -11.54
C GLU A 158 -7.31 26.32 -12.51
N THR A 159 -7.58 26.59 -13.78
CA THR A 159 -7.63 25.57 -14.83
C THR A 159 -7.07 26.16 -16.10
N VAL A 160 -6.03 25.53 -16.63
CA VAL A 160 -5.39 25.90 -17.89
C VAL A 160 -5.44 24.66 -18.78
N MET A 161 -6.11 24.79 -19.92
CA MET A 161 -6.38 23.69 -20.83
C MET A 161 -6.34 24.22 -22.27
N ASP A 162 -5.82 23.42 -23.20
CA ASP A 162 -5.85 23.76 -24.64
C ASP A 162 -7.27 23.63 -25.21
N HIS A 163 -8.04 22.67 -24.71
CA HIS A 163 -9.40 22.42 -25.16
C HIS A 163 -10.27 21.88 -24.02
N VAL A 164 -11.50 22.40 -23.93
CA VAL A 164 -12.54 21.91 -23.01
C VAL A 164 -13.80 21.66 -23.81
N ALA A 165 -14.27 20.41 -23.81
CA ALA A 165 -15.57 20.02 -24.33
C ALA A 165 -16.46 19.57 -23.16
N GLN A 166 -17.64 20.17 -23.05
CA GLN A 166 -18.59 19.87 -21.98
C GLN A 166 -19.99 19.69 -22.58
N SER A 167 -20.61 18.55 -22.29
CA SER A 167 -22.03 18.32 -22.54
C SER A 167 -22.74 18.05 -21.22
N CYS A 168 -23.81 18.76 -20.95
CA CYS A 168 -24.57 18.63 -19.72
C CYS A 168 -26.06 18.92 -19.96
N ARG A 169 -26.93 18.31 -19.16
CA ARG A 169 -28.38 18.57 -19.21
C ARG A 169 -28.73 19.94 -18.64
N SER A 170 -28.00 20.37 -17.62
CA SER A 170 -28.21 21.66 -16.95
C SER A 170 -26.88 22.17 -16.43
N SER A 171 -26.64 23.47 -16.60
CA SER A 171 -25.46 24.17 -16.09
C SER A 171 -25.93 25.41 -15.34
N PHE A 172 -25.39 25.63 -14.14
CA PHE A 172 -25.65 26.81 -13.34
C PHE A 172 -24.31 27.44 -13.00
N ARG A 173 -24.15 28.71 -13.36
CA ARG A 173 -22.95 29.49 -13.08
C ARG A 173 -23.37 30.81 -12.45
N SER A 174 -22.77 31.13 -11.31
CA SER A 174 -22.97 32.40 -10.63
C SER A 174 -21.60 33.02 -10.38
N VAL A 175 -21.42 34.26 -10.79
CA VAL A 175 -20.18 35.02 -10.63
C VAL A 175 -20.54 36.33 -9.95
N GLU A 176 -19.96 36.60 -8.78
CA GLU A 176 -20.31 37.77 -7.97
C GLU A 176 -19.70 39.07 -8.48
N THR A 177 -18.43 39.00 -8.90
CA THR A 177 -17.65 40.20 -9.24
C THR A 177 -17.51 40.35 -10.75
N VAL A 178 -16.70 39.51 -11.39
CA VAL A 178 -16.35 39.67 -12.80
C VAL A 178 -16.25 38.32 -13.48
N GLU A 179 -16.96 38.19 -14.60
CA GLU A 179 -16.73 37.16 -15.59
C GLU A 179 -16.07 37.77 -16.83
N HIS A 180 -14.88 37.28 -17.19
CA HIS A 180 -14.19 37.68 -18.40
C HIS A 180 -14.23 36.56 -19.45
N LEU A 181 -14.99 36.79 -20.52
CA LEU A 181 -15.03 35.94 -21.71
C LEU A 181 -14.37 36.68 -22.88
N ARG A 182 -13.32 36.08 -23.44
CA ARG A 182 -12.67 36.56 -24.67
C ARG A 182 -12.46 35.37 -25.58
N ALA A 183 -13.01 35.45 -26.79
CA ALA A 183 -12.85 34.42 -27.79
C ALA A 183 -12.90 35.05 -29.17
N SER A 184 -12.31 34.38 -30.16
CA SER A 184 -12.46 34.77 -31.57
C SER A 184 -13.90 34.61 -32.05
N HIS A 185 -14.62 33.61 -31.52
CA HIS A 185 -16.01 33.33 -31.85
C HIS A 185 -16.74 32.96 -30.55
N ILE A 186 -17.90 33.56 -30.34
CA ILE A 186 -18.82 33.20 -29.26
C ILE A 186 -20.15 32.89 -29.93
N ASP A 187 -20.67 31.69 -29.68
CA ASP A 187 -21.97 31.26 -30.19
C ASP A 187 -22.87 30.88 -29.01
N HIS A 188 -23.99 31.60 -28.89
CA HIS A 188 -25.02 31.33 -27.92
C HIS A 188 -26.34 31.10 -28.66
N ALA A 189 -26.85 29.88 -28.56
CA ALA A 189 -28.14 29.50 -29.09
C ALA A 189 -29.02 28.96 -27.95
N ALA A 190 -30.25 29.45 -27.87
CA ALA A 190 -31.28 28.95 -26.97
C ALA A 190 -32.53 28.59 -27.78
N THR A 191 -33.13 27.43 -27.48
CA THR A 191 -34.32 26.94 -28.22
C THR A 191 -35.59 27.72 -27.89
N GLU A 192 -35.74 28.16 -26.64
CA GLU A 192 -36.95 28.84 -26.17
C GLU A 192 -36.72 30.33 -25.89
N SER A 193 -35.83 30.66 -24.96
CA SER A 193 -35.57 32.04 -24.57
C SER A 193 -34.11 32.26 -24.20
N MET A 194 -33.59 33.43 -24.58
CA MET A 194 -32.30 33.94 -24.13
C MET A 194 -32.52 35.30 -23.49
N ARG A 195 -31.95 35.53 -22.29
CA ARG A 195 -32.05 36.80 -21.57
C ARG A 195 -30.66 37.32 -21.25
N LEU A 196 -30.35 38.52 -21.76
CA LEU A 196 -29.22 39.32 -21.28
C LEU A 196 -29.82 40.48 -20.49
N HIS A 197 -29.37 40.65 -19.25
CA HIS A 197 -29.85 41.72 -18.37
C HIS A 197 -28.69 42.29 -17.57
N ALA A 198 -28.54 43.61 -17.61
CA ALA A 198 -27.59 44.36 -16.82
C ALA A 198 -28.13 45.77 -16.56
N LYS A 199 -27.55 46.49 -15.58
CA LYS A 199 -27.82 47.92 -15.41
C LYS A 199 -27.39 48.72 -16.65
N HIS A 200 -26.30 48.30 -17.29
CA HIS A 200 -25.79 48.87 -18.54
C HIS A 200 -25.31 47.73 -19.45
N THR A 201 -25.75 47.73 -20.70
CA THR A 201 -25.30 46.79 -21.73
C THR A 201 -24.74 47.58 -22.90
N LEU A 202 -23.51 47.28 -23.30
CA LEU A 202 -22.87 47.88 -24.47
C LEU A 202 -22.69 46.79 -25.53
N LEU A 203 -23.27 46.99 -26.70
CA LEU A 203 -23.10 46.13 -27.86
C LEU A 203 -22.47 46.95 -28.99
N THR A 204 -21.23 46.61 -29.36
CA THR A 204 -20.48 47.30 -30.40
C THR A 204 -20.05 46.29 -31.46
N ALA A 205 -20.27 46.62 -32.72
CA ALA A 205 -19.80 45.83 -33.86
C ALA A 205 -19.15 46.77 -34.88
N GLU A 206 -17.97 46.41 -35.38
CA GLU A 206 -17.24 47.24 -36.37
C GLU A 206 -17.89 47.19 -37.76
N LYS A 207 -18.50 46.06 -38.13
CA LYS A 207 -19.04 45.83 -39.47
C LYS A 207 -20.56 45.72 -39.50
N LEU A 208 -21.15 44.85 -38.67
CA LEU A 208 -22.58 44.57 -38.70
C LEU A 208 -23.08 44.13 -37.32
N SER A 209 -24.17 44.75 -36.88
CA SER A 209 -25.08 44.18 -35.89
C SER A 209 -26.40 43.92 -36.59
N LYS A 210 -26.89 42.67 -36.58
CA LYS A 210 -28.19 42.28 -37.13
C LYS A 210 -29.07 41.80 -35.99
N ILE A 211 -30.22 42.43 -35.84
CA ILE A 211 -31.27 42.02 -34.89
C ILE A 211 -32.51 41.73 -35.74
N ASP A 212 -33.01 40.50 -35.65
CA ASP A 212 -34.16 40.03 -36.41
C ASP A 212 -35.17 39.42 -35.44
N ALA A 213 -36.39 39.93 -35.45
CA ALA A 213 -37.46 39.50 -34.57
C ALA A 213 -38.81 39.91 -35.15
N ALA A 214 -39.85 39.15 -34.83
CA ALA A 214 -41.23 39.53 -35.15
C ALA A 214 -41.64 40.85 -34.48
N GLN A 215 -41.08 41.15 -33.29
CA GLN A 215 -41.27 42.40 -32.57
C GLN A 215 -39.98 42.82 -31.88
N ILE A 216 -39.67 44.11 -31.94
CA ILE A 216 -38.57 44.75 -31.21
C ILE A 216 -39.17 45.92 -30.44
N HIS A 217 -39.03 45.92 -29.11
CA HIS A 217 -39.38 47.05 -28.25
C HIS A 217 -38.11 47.80 -27.88
N LEU A 218 -37.97 49.03 -28.38
CA LEU A 218 -36.89 49.95 -28.01
C LEU A 218 -37.49 51.09 -27.17
N GLY A 219 -36.94 51.32 -25.98
CA GLY A 219 -37.39 52.36 -25.04
C GLY A 219 -36.37 52.59 -23.94
#